data_AF-A0A5S4EZT9-F1
#
_entry.id   AF-A0A5S4EZT9-F1
#
_cell.length_a   1.000
_cell.length_b   1.000
_cell.length_c   1.000
_cell.angle_alpha   90.00
_cell.angle_beta   90.00
_cell.angle_gamma   90.00
#
_symmetry.space_group_name_H-M   'P 1'
#
loop_
_entity.id
_entity.type
_entity.pdbx_description
1 polymer ?
#
loop_
_entity_poly.entity_id
_entity_poly.type
_entity_poly.pdbx_seq_one_letter_code
_entity_poly.pdbx_strand_id
1 'polypeptide(L)'
;MARPEKPITWDGPIADLARELRRLRELAGPPIPTYAQLAERGTFSRSVLADAAAGYRCPSWEVVIHFVTACGGLPGQEPWPTLWRHAHAAGQAGDATPRRPARAAPAKSRTSARQATVTAAQQGPAPPDPWQAETPQEYRYQLSLLRVWAGVSIPEICRHSGYDDHRRSGVAYATVHDTLNAKFARMPPLRAVRAIVAACEADLDQWVGAWRAISLKQFQQDNPPPASLALENG
;
A
#
# COMPACT_ATOMS: atom_id res chain seq x y z
N MET A 1 -5.99 -32.73 1.40
CA MET A 1 -5.39 -32.68 0.04
C MET A 1 -5.46 -31.26 -0.49
N ALA A 2 -4.31 -30.67 -0.86
CA ALA A 2 -4.28 -29.37 -1.53
C ALA A 2 -4.77 -29.53 -2.98
N ARG A 3 -5.58 -28.57 -3.46
CA ARG A 3 -6.00 -28.55 -4.86
C ARG A 3 -4.76 -28.42 -5.75
N PRO A 4 -4.60 -29.25 -6.80
CA PRO A 4 -3.47 -29.13 -7.70
C PRO A 4 -3.44 -27.74 -8.33
N GLU A 5 -2.24 -27.18 -8.41
CA GLU A 5 -2.00 -25.91 -9.09
C GLU A 5 -2.31 -26.03 -10.57
N LYS A 6 -2.92 -24.98 -11.13
CA LYS A 6 -3.14 -24.94 -12.58
C LYS A 6 -1.79 -24.84 -13.29
N PRO A 7 -1.59 -25.58 -14.40
CA PRO A 7 -0.39 -25.44 -15.20
C PRO A 7 -0.29 -24.00 -15.72
N ILE A 8 0.92 -23.45 -15.70
CA ILE A 8 1.25 -22.17 -16.34
C ILE A 8 1.46 -22.50 -17.81
N THR A 9 0.51 -22.12 -18.66
CA THR A 9 0.51 -22.46 -20.11
C THR A 9 0.99 -21.31 -20.99
N TRP A 10 1.57 -20.27 -20.39
CA TRP A 10 2.05 -19.08 -21.09
C TRP A 10 3.54 -18.86 -20.82
N ASP A 11 4.14 -18.13 -21.73
CA ASP A 11 5.58 -17.84 -21.74
C ASP A 11 5.86 -16.38 -21.41
N GLY A 12 7.10 -16.12 -21.01
CA GLY A 12 7.59 -14.79 -20.71
C GLY A 12 8.11 -14.64 -19.28
N PRO A 13 8.79 -13.52 -18.99
CA PRO A 13 9.59 -13.38 -17.77
C PRO A 13 8.82 -13.52 -16.46
N ILE A 14 7.53 -13.12 -16.44
CA ILE A 14 6.65 -13.28 -15.28
C ILE A 14 6.28 -14.77 -15.06
N ALA A 15 6.05 -15.50 -16.15
CA ALA A 15 5.79 -16.94 -16.09
C ALA A 15 7.04 -17.71 -15.68
N ASP A 16 8.22 -17.31 -16.18
CA ASP A 16 9.52 -17.89 -15.84
C ASP A 16 9.80 -17.75 -14.34
N LEU A 17 9.63 -16.55 -13.78
CA LEU A 17 9.77 -16.31 -12.35
C LEU A 17 8.81 -17.19 -11.53
N ALA A 18 7.54 -17.29 -11.94
CA ALA A 18 6.56 -18.11 -11.23
C ALA A 18 6.88 -19.62 -11.31
N ARG A 19 7.38 -20.11 -12.45
CA ARG A 19 7.82 -21.51 -12.61
C ARG A 19 9.00 -21.80 -11.69
N GLU A 20 9.98 -20.90 -11.61
CA GLU A 20 11.14 -21.10 -10.73
C GLU A 20 10.77 -21.06 -9.24
N LEU A 21 9.83 -20.18 -8.85
CA LEU A 21 9.28 -20.19 -7.47
C LEU A 21 8.58 -21.52 -7.15
N ARG A 22 7.80 -22.09 -8.08
CA ARG A 22 7.17 -23.42 -7.88
C ARG A 22 8.22 -24.51 -7.75
N ARG A 23 9.25 -24.49 -8.58
CA ARG A 23 10.37 -25.43 -8.53
C ARG A 23 11.11 -25.38 -7.20
N LEU A 24 11.43 -24.18 -6.70
CA LEU A 24 12.06 -24.03 -5.39
C LEU A 24 11.20 -24.63 -4.26
N ARG A 25 9.88 -24.45 -4.33
CA ARG A 25 8.97 -25.02 -3.34
C ARG A 25 8.95 -26.55 -3.38
N GLU A 26 9.04 -27.15 -4.57
CA GLU A 26 9.18 -28.61 -4.72
C GLU A 26 10.53 -29.09 -4.18
N LEU A 27 11.61 -28.33 -4.41
CA LEU A 27 12.96 -28.62 -3.92
C LEU A 27 13.12 -28.47 -2.40
N ALA A 28 12.21 -27.74 -1.73
CA ALA A 28 12.19 -27.62 -0.27
C ALA A 28 11.95 -28.97 0.45
N GLY A 29 11.57 -30.01 -0.29
CA GLY A 29 11.54 -31.40 0.17
C GLY A 29 10.18 -31.86 0.73
N PRO A 30 10.02 -33.18 1.01
CA PRO A 30 8.78 -33.72 1.56
C PRO A 30 8.68 -33.52 3.09
N PRO A 31 7.51 -33.07 3.62
CA PRO A 31 6.33 -32.64 2.88
C PRO A 31 6.53 -31.27 2.23
N ILE A 32 6.16 -31.15 0.95
CA ILE A 32 6.22 -29.90 0.18
C ILE A 32 5.41 -28.83 0.93
N PRO A 33 6.01 -27.68 1.28
CA PRO A 33 5.32 -26.68 2.08
C PRO A 33 4.15 -26.11 1.29
N THR A 34 2.96 -26.20 1.87
CA THR A 34 1.76 -25.56 1.33
C THR A 34 1.88 -24.04 1.43
N TYR A 35 1.12 -23.30 0.61
CA TYR A 35 1.07 -21.84 0.72
C TYR A 35 0.57 -21.34 2.09
N ALA A 36 -0.17 -22.17 2.84
CA ALA A 36 -0.54 -21.85 4.22
C ALA A 36 0.68 -21.91 5.14
N GLN A 37 1.48 -22.99 5.03
CA GLN A 37 2.72 -23.13 5.80
C GLN A 37 3.78 -22.09 5.42
N LEU A 38 3.84 -21.67 4.15
CA LEU A 38 4.71 -20.55 3.75
C LEU A 38 4.23 -19.20 4.30
N ALA A 39 2.92 -19.02 4.45
CA ALA A 39 2.34 -17.80 5.04
C ALA A 39 2.55 -17.73 6.55
N GLU A 40 2.51 -18.87 7.25
CA GLU A 40 2.83 -18.97 8.68
C GLU A 40 4.27 -18.55 9.00
N ARG A 41 5.18 -18.65 8.02
CA ARG A 41 6.60 -18.30 8.16
C ARG A 41 6.87 -16.79 7.99
N GLY A 42 5.86 -15.93 7.82
CA GLY A 42 6.08 -14.47 7.79
C GLY A 42 4.84 -13.62 7.51
N THR A 43 5.01 -12.57 6.71
CA THR A 43 4.07 -11.42 6.66
C THR A 43 3.04 -11.49 5.52
N PHE A 44 3.27 -12.35 4.53
CA PHE A 44 2.41 -12.43 3.35
C PHE A 44 1.36 -13.54 3.47
N SER A 45 0.12 -13.22 3.10
CA SER A 45 -0.99 -14.19 3.17
C SER A 45 -0.85 -15.31 2.15
N ARG A 46 -1.47 -16.46 2.45
CA ARG A 46 -1.61 -17.61 1.53
C ARG A 46 -2.02 -17.21 0.12
N SER A 47 -2.96 -16.26 0.01
CA SER A 47 -3.49 -15.80 -1.27
C SER A 47 -2.45 -15.03 -2.09
N VAL A 48 -1.59 -14.23 -1.44
CA VAL A 48 -0.50 -13.49 -2.09
C VAL A 48 0.57 -14.45 -2.62
N LEU A 49 0.94 -15.44 -1.81
CA LEU A 49 1.93 -16.46 -2.22
C LEU A 49 1.42 -17.34 -3.36
N ALA A 50 0.13 -17.69 -3.33
CA ALA A 50 -0.52 -18.42 -4.41
C ALA A 50 -0.62 -17.59 -5.70
N ASP A 51 -0.83 -16.28 -5.60
CA ASP A 51 -0.89 -15.39 -6.77
C ASP A 51 0.51 -15.15 -7.37
N ALA A 52 1.53 -14.99 -6.53
CA ALA A 52 2.93 -14.89 -6.96
C ALA A 52 3.38 -16.13 -7.74
N ALA A 53 2.99 -17.32 -7.27
CA ALA A 53 3.25 -18.58 -7.97
C ALA A 53 2.26 -18.85 -9.12
N ALA A 54 1.26 -18.00 -9.35
CA ALA A 54 0.31 -18.18 -10.45
C ALA A 54 0.87 -17.71 -11.80
N GLY A 55 1.81 -16.75 -11.81
CA GLY A 55 2.47 -16.26 -13.03
C GLY A 55 1.66 -15.26 -13.86
N TYR A 56 0.57 -14.70 -13.31
CA TYR A 56 -0.28 -13.74 -14.02
C TYR A 56 0.16 -12.28 -13.87
N ARG A 57 0.90 -11.96 -12.81
CA ARG A 57 1.41 -10.62 -12.50
C ARG A 57 2.77 -10.74 -11.84
N CYS A 58 3.64 -9.76 -12.06
CA CYS A 58 4.92 -9.70 -11.38
C CYS A 58 4.70 -9.45 -9.87
N PRO A 59 5.18 -10.32 -8.96
CA PRO A 59 5.17 -10.06 -7.53
C PRO A 59 6.16 -8.94 -7.16
N SER A 60 5.96 -8.31 -6.00
CA SER A 60 6.97 -7.40 -5.45
C SER A 60 8.21 -8.18 -5.03
N TRP A 61 9.36 -7.49 -4.97
CA TRP A 61 10.62 -8.10 -4.55
C TRP A 61 10.54 -8.70 -3.13
N GLU A 62 9.83 -8.03 -2.23
CA GLU A 62 9.60 -8.52 -0.86
C GLU A 62 8.87 -9.87 -0.81
N VAL A 63 7.89 -10.08 -1.70
CA VAL A 63 7.17 -11.35 -1.81
C VAL A 63 8.10 -12.45 -2.32
N VAL A 64 8.99 -12.13 -3.27
CA VAL A 64 10.00 -13.08 -3.77
C VAL A 64 10.99 -13.45 -2.69
N ILE A 65 11.53 -12.47 -1.95
CA ILE A 65 12.41 -12.69 -0.80
C ILE A 65 11.74 -13.63 0.19
N HIS A 66 10.52 -13.30 0.62
CA HIS A 66 9.77 -14.10 1.59
C HIS A 66 9.56 -15.53 1.10
N PHE A 67 9.11 -15.70 -0.14
CA PHE A 67 8.85 -17.01 -0.73
C PHE A 67 10.13 -17.86 -0.77
N VAL A 68 11.23 -17.27 -1.23
CA VAL A 68 12.51 -17.97 -1.37
C VAL A 68 13.07 -18.36 -0.01
N THR A 69 13.08 -17.43 0.95
CA THR A 69 13.52 -17.70 2.33
C THR A 69 12.63 -18.73 3.02
N ALA A 70 11.31 -18.68 2.84
CA ALA A 70 10.39 -19.63 3.43
C ALA A 70 10.55 -21.05 2.87
N CYS A 71 11.08 -21.18 1.65
CA CYS A 71 11.46 -22.46 1.02
C CYS A 71 12.91 -22.87 1.31
N GLY A 72 13.66 -22.11 2.11
CA GLY A 72 15.05 -22.41 2.49
C GLY A 72 16.11 -21.95 1.47
N GLY A 73 15.74 -21.15 0.47
CA GLY A 73 16.66 -20.57 -0.49
C GLY A 73 17.26 -19.23 -0.05
N LEU A 74 18.30 -18.80 -0.77
CA LEU A 74 18.97 -17.51 -0.56
C LEU A 74 18.48 -16.50 -1.62
N PRO A 75 17.66 -15.49 -1.26
CA PRO A 75 17.04 -14.59 -2.25
C PRO A 75 18.01 -13.63 -2.93
N GLY A 76 19.19 -13.38 -2.34
CA GLY A 76 20.25 -12.56 -2.96
C GLY A 76 21.12 -13.32 -3.98
N GLN A 77 20.95 -14.63 -4.10
CA GLN A 77 21.70 -15.45 -5.05
C GLN A 77 20.97 -15.54 -6.39
N GLU A 78 21.71 -15.64 -7.49
CA GLU A 78 21.12 -15.99 -8.78
C GLU A 78 20.36 -17.34 -8.68
N PRO A 79 19.22 -17.49 -9.38
CA PRO A 79 18.71 -16.60 -10.43
C PRO A 79 17.69 -15.54 -9.96
N TRP A 80 17.42 -15.41 -8.65
CA TRP A 80 16.26 -14.65 -8.15
C TRP A 80 16.26 -13.15 -8.50
N PRO A 81 17.36 -12.40 -8.30
CA PRO A 81 17.39 -10.97 -8.63
C PRO A 81 17.24 -10.71 -10.14
N THR A 82 17.80 -11.57 -10.98
CA THR A 82 17.71 -11.44 -12.45
C THR A 82 16.32 -11.79 -12.96
N LEU A 83 15.74 -12.91 -12.51
CA LEU A 83 14.38 -13.29 -12.88
C LEU A 83 13.36 -12.24 -12.46
N TRP A 84 13.49 -11.68 -11.24
CA TRP A 84 12.61 -10.62 -10.79
C TRP A 84 12.75 -9.34 -11.62
N ARG A 85 13.99 -8.91 -11.93
CA ARG A 85 14.21 -7.74 -12.80
C ARG A 85 13.59 -7.91 -14.18
N HIS A 86 13.75 -9.08 -14.80
CA HIS A 86 13.15 -9.37 -16.11
C HIS A 86 11.61 -9.40 -16.04
N ALA A 87 11.04 -10.05 -15.02
CA ALA A 87 9.60 -10.07 -14.77
C ALA A 87 9.02 -8.67 -14.51
N HIS A 88 9.73 -7.86 -13.74
CA HIS A 88 9.35 -6.49 -13.42
C HIS A 88 9.37 -5.61 -14.67
N ALA A 89 10.42 -5.69 -15.47
CA ALA A 89 10.51 -4.95 -16.73
C ALA A 89 9.38 -5.34 -17.70
N ALA A 90 9.07 -6.63 -17.85
CA ALA A 90 7.96 -7.11 -18.68
C ALA A 90 6.59 -6.62 -18.18
N GLY A 91 6.38 -6.61 -16.86
CA GLY A 91 5.16 -6.10 -16.24
C GLY A 91 4.97 -4.58 -16.45
N GLN A 92 6.07 -3.82 -16.49
CA GLN A 92 6.05 -2.37 -16.75
C GLN A 92 5.86 -2.05 -18.23
N ALA A 93 6.38 -2.90 -19.12
CA ALA A 93 6.20 -2.77 -20.57
C ALA A 93 4.76 -3.12 -21.04
N GLY A 94 3.90 -3.57 -20.13
CA GLY A 94 2.53 -3.98 -20.46
C GLY A 94 2.47 -5.24 -21.32
N ASP A 95 3.52 -6.06 -21.28
CA ASP A 95 3.60 -7.26 -22.10
C ASP A 95 2.44 -8.22 -21.75
N ALA A 96 1.83 -8.79 -22.79
CA ALA A 96 0.48 -9.35 -22.77
C ALA A 96 0.43 -10.69 -22.01
N THR A 97 0.56 -10.64 -20.69
CA THR A 97 0.30 -11.80 -19.84
C THR A 97 -1.21 -12.10 -19.89
N PRO A 98 -1.64 -13.36 -20.10
CA PRO A 98 -3.05 -13.68 -20.13
C PRO A 98 -3.72 -13.23 -18.83
N ARG A 99 -4.78 -12.42 -18.94
CA ARG A 99 -5.50 -11.89 -17.79
C ARG A 99 -6.15 -13.06 -17.04
N ARG A 100 -5.81 -13.25 -15.76
CA ARG A 100 -6.40 -14.30 -14.92
C ARG A 100 -7.94 -14.28 -15.06
N PRO A 101 -8.61 -15.40 -15.41
CA PRO A 101 -10.07 -15.42 -15.47
C PRO A 101 -10.61 -15.02 -14.09
N ALA A 102 -11.56 -14.09 -14.09
CA ALA A 102 -12.10 -13.47 -12.88
C ALA A 102 -12.79 -14.52 -12.00
N ARG A 103 -12.03 -15.17 -11.13
CA ARG A 103 -12.59 -15.87 -9.98
C ARG A 103 -12.89 -14.80 -8.93
N ALA A 104 -14.17 -14.61 -8.62
CA ALA A 104 -14.63 -13.80 -7.51
C ALA A 104 -13.83 -14.20 -6.25
N ALA A 105 -13.00 -13.28 -5.77
CA ALA A 105 -12.20 -13.46 -4.58
C ALA A 105 -12.81 -12.60 -3.47
N PRO A 106 -13.05 -13.15 -2.27
CA PRO A 106 -13.28 -12.32 -1.10
C PRO A 106 -11.98 -11.57 -0.78
N ALA A 107 -12.06 -10.25 -0.74
CA ALA A 107 -11.02 -9.38 -0.25
C ALA A 107 -11.05 -9.37 1.28
N LYS A 108 -10.13 -10.09 1.96
CA LYS A 108 -9.80 -9.88 3.39
C LYS A 108 -8.33 -10.23 3.68
N SER A 109 -7.55 -9.17 3.89
CA SER A 109 -6.45 -8.93 4.87
C SER A 109 -5.80 -10.11 5.62
N ARG A 110 -4.47 -9.99 5.88
CA ARG A 110 -3.95 -9.66 7.23
C ARG A 110 -2.42 -9.57 7.30
N THR A 111 -1.99 -8.49 7.93
CA THR A 111 -0.73 -8.24 8.63
C THR A 111 -0.47 -9.27 9.75
N SER A 112 0.79 -9.65 9.96
CA SER A 112 1.38 -10.10 11.23
C SER A 112 2.59 -9.17 11.50
N ALA A 113 2.53 -8.22 12.43
CA ALA A 113 2.62 -8.34 13.89
C ALA A 113 3.98 -8.89 14.36
N ARG A 114 4.85 -7.98 14.83
CA ARG A 114 5.79 -8.28 15.91
C ARG A 114 5.85 -7.08 16.87
N GLN A 115 5.36 -7.30 18.08
CA GLN A 115 5.55 -6.44 19.25
C GLN A 115 6.74 -6.94 20.08
N ALA A 116 7.22 -6.02 20.93
CA ALA A 116 8.21 -6.10 22.01
C ALA A 116 9.68 -6.11 21.54
N THR A 117 10.47 -5.08 21.88
CA THR A 117 10.77 -4.66 23.27
C THR A 117 10.63 -3.16 23.56
N VAL A 118 10.22 -2.87 24.80
CA VAL A 118 10.18 -1.54 25.42
C VAL A 118 11.58 -1.18 25.95
N THR A 119 11.96 0.09 25.80
CA THR A 119 12.89 0.92 26.60
C THR A 119 14.10 1.48 25.84
N ALA A 120 14.20 2.81 25.92
CA ALA A 120 15.35 3.71 25.71
C ALA A 120 15.51 4.41 24.35
N ALA A 121 15.57 5.75 24.46
CA ALA A 121 16.10 6.77 23.56
C ALA A 121 15.20 7.29 22.42
N GLN A 122 14.41 8.31 22.78
CA GLN A 122 14.20 9.52 21.99
C GLN A 122 15.33 9.78 20.97
N GLN A 123 15.00 9.68 19.69
CA GLN A 123 15.35 10.58 18.57
C GLN A 123 14.92 9.89 17.26
N GLY A 124 13.62 9.61 17.16
CA GLY A 124 13.01 9.39 15.85
C GLY A 124 12.90 10.73 15.11
N PRO A 125 12.80 10.73 13.76
CA PRO A 125 12.50 11.95 13.02
C PRO A 125 11.27 12.62 13.62
N ALA A 126 11.28 13.96 13.72
CA ALA A 126 10.15 14.71 14.27
C ALA A 126 8.85 14.36 13.52
N PRO A 127 7.70 14.35 14.20
CA PRO A 127 6.43 14.16 13.52
C PRO A 127 6.28 15.20 12.40
N PRO A 128 5.78 14.80 11.22
CA PRO A 128 5.65 15.70 10.09
C PRO A 128 4.71 16.86 10.43
N ASP A 129 5.16 18.08 10.11
CA ASP A 129 4.41 19.31 10.36
C ASP A 129 3.48 19.63 9.18
N PRO A 130 2.15 19.69 9.36
CA PRO A 130 1.22 20.00 8.28
C PRO A 130 1.36 21.42 7.72
N TRP A 131 1.98 22.36 8.45
CA TRP A 131 2.19 23.73 7.97
C TRP A 131 3.32 23.85 6.94
N GLN A 132 4.12 22.80 6.74
CA GLN A 132 5.08 22.74 5.63
C GLN A 132 4.42 22.55 4.27
N ALA A 133 3.12 22.24 4.23
CA ALA A 133 2.38 22.15 2.99
C ALA A 133 1.81 23.51 2.59
N GLU A 134 2.21 24.00 1.41
CA GLU A 134 1.62 25.19 0.80
C GLU A 134 0.59 24.80 -0.26
N THR A 135 0.71 23.60 -0.82
CA THR A 135 -0.19 23.06 -1.84
C THR A 135 -0.97 21.83 -1.35
N PRO A 136 -2.11 21.48 -1.98
CA PRO A 136 -2.84 20.26 -1.64
C PRO A 136 -2.03 18.98 -1.85
N GLN A 137 -1.13 18.98 -2.82
CA GLN A 137 -0.26 17.84 -3.11
C GLN A 137 0.75 17.63 -1.99
N GLU A 138 1.40 18.69 -1.53
CA GLU A 138 2.28 18.65 -0.36
C GLU A 138 1.53 18.24 0.90
N TYR A 139 0.29 18.72 1.08
CA TYR A 139 -0.55 18.34 2.23
C TYR A 139 -0.85 16.83 2.25
N ARG A 140 -1.13 16.24 1.08
CA ARG A 140 -1.33 14.79 0.92
C ARG A 140 -0.05 14.00 1.16
N TYR A 141 1.09 14.55 0.73
CA TYR A 141 2.40 13.98 1.01
C TYR A 141 2.68 13.97 2.51
N GLN A 142 2.43 15.09 3.22
CA GLN A 142 2.57 15.18 4.67
C GLN A 142 1.64 14.18 5.39
N LEU A 143 0.38 14.00 4.95
CA LEU A 143 -0.52 12.96 5.50
C LEU A 143 0.03 11.54 5.29
N SER A 144 0.64 11.29 4.14
CA SER A 144 1.30 10.01 3.86
C SER A 144 2.52 9.78 4.75
N LEU A 145 3.33 10.81 4.97
CA LEU A 145 4.45 10.76 5.91
C LEU A 145 3.96 10.53 7.34
N LEU A 146 2.90 11.22 7.79
CA LEU A 146 2.34 11.06 9.12
C LEU A 146 1.92 9.60 9.36
N ARG A 147 1.21 9.02 8.39
CA ARG A 147 0.78 7.63 8.47
C ARG A 147 1.96 6.67 8.59
N VAL A 148 3.00 6.88 7.79
CA VAL A 148 4.21 6.03 7.80
C VAL A 148 4.96 6.21 9.12
N TRP A 149 5.10 7.45 9.59
CA TRP A 149 5.74 7.81 10.86
C TRP A 149 5.04 7.16 12.05
N ALA A 150 3.70 7.21 12.09
CA ALA A 150 2.88 6.57 13.12
C ALA A 150 2.78 5.04 12.96
N GLY A 151 3.29 4.47 11.86
CA GLY A 151 3.24 3.03 11.58
C GLY A 151 1.82 2.49 11.30
N VAL A 152 0.86 3.36 10.99
CA VAL A 152 -0.55 3.00 10.88
C VAL A 152 -0.88 2.48 9.48
N SER A 153 -1.55 1.33 9.41
CA SER A 153 -1.99 0.75 8.13
C SER A 153 -3.33 1.33 7.66
N ILE A 154 -3.57 1.39 6.34
CA ILE A 154 -4.87 1.86 5.80
C ILE A 154 -6.08 1.08 6.37
N PRO A 155 -6.03 -0.26 6.51
CA PRO A 155 -7.11 -1.00 7.17
C PRO A 155 -7.34 -0.61 8.63
N GLU A 156 -6.30 -0.19 9.35
CA GLU A 156 -6.39 0.26 10.75
C GLU A 156 -7.08 1.61 10.88
N ILE A 157 -6.82 2.52 9.93
CA ILE A 157 -7.52 3.81 9.81
C ILE A 157 -9.02 3.56 9.56
N CYS A 158 -9.35 2.63 8.66
CA CYS A 158 -10.74 2.28 8.38
C CYS A 158 -11.46 1.72 9.62
N ARG A 159 -10.79 0.82 10.36
CA ARG A 159 -11.28 0.28 11.64
C ARG A 159 -11.51 1.38 12.68
N HIS A 160 -10.55 2.28 12.87
CA HIS A 160 -10.66 3.41 13.80
C HIS A 160 -11.77 4.39 13.43
N SER A 161 -12.04 4.57 12.13
CA SER A 161 -13.15 5.43 11.66
C SER A 161 -14.54 4.80 11.85
N GLY A 162 -14.64 3.55 12.32
CA GLY A 162 -15.90 2.84 12.51
C GLY A 162 -16.50 2.25 11.25
N TYR A 163 -15.73 2.10 10.16
CA TYR A 163 -16.22 1.53 8.90
C TYR A 163 -16.57 0.03 9.01
N ASP A 164 -15.95 -0.70 9.96
CA ASP A 164 -16.23 -2.11 10.22
C ASP A 164 -17.43 -2.36 11.18
N ASP A 165 -17.97 -1.32 11.86
CA ASP A 165 -18.99 -1.46 12.93
C ASP A 165 -20.45 -1.35 12.45
N HIS A 166 -20.74 -1.59 11.16
CA HIS A 166 -22.08 -1.38 10.55
C HIS A 166 -22.69 0.03 10.73
N ARG A 167 -21.96 0.99 11.31
CA ARG A 167 -22.31 2.41 11.36
C ARG A 167 -21.99 3.05 10.01
N ARG A 168 -22.95 3.74 9.40
CA ARG A 168 -22.80 4.42 8.09
C ARG A 168 -21.82 5.62 8.11
N SER A 169 -21.09 5.85 9.20
CA SER A 169 -20.29 7.04 9.44
C SER A 169 -18.78 6.87 9.19
N GLY A 170 -18.30 5.66 8.89
CA GLY A 170 -16.88 5.40 8.67
C GLY A 170 -16.35 5.81 7.28
N VAL A 171 -15.04 5.97 7.16
CA VAL A 171 -14.39 6.34 5.90
C VAL A 171 -14.02 5.07 5.12
N ALA A 172 -14.49 4.98 3.87
CA ALA A 172 -14.21 3.83 3.01
C ALA A 172 -12.71 3.72 2.69
N TYR A 173 -12.24 2.48 2.54
CA TYR A 173 -10.84 2.17 2.18
C TYR A 173 -10.35 2.96 0.96
N ALA A 174 -11.15 3.01 -0.11
CA ALA A 174 -10.81 3.75 -1.32
C ALA A 174 -10.63 5.25 -1.04
N THR A 175 -11.46 5.84 -0.17
CA THR A 175 -11.34 7.26 0.21
C THR A 175 -10.06 7.52 1.02
N VAL A 176 -9.68 6.62 1.92
CA VAL A 176 -8.41 6.73 2.65
C VAL A 176 -7.23 6.58 1.69
N HIS A 177 -7.27 5.56 0.82
CA HIS A 177 -6.23 5.31 -0.18
C HIS A 177 -6.07 6.49 -1.15
N ASP A 178 -7.18 7.02 -1.68
CA ASP A 178 -7.16 8.17 -2.57
C ASP A 178 -6.66 9.41 -1.87
N THR A 179 -6.99 9.63 -0.59
CA THR A 179 -6.51 10.78 0.21
C THR A 179 -4.99 10.76 0.40
N LEU A 180 -4.40 9.58 0.57
CA LEU A 180 -2.96 9.42 0.76
C LEU A 180 -2.18 9.46 -0.56
N ASN A 181 -2.85 9.24 -1.69
CA ASN A 181 -2.19 9.28 -2.99
C ASN A 181 -1.85 10.73 -3.38
N ALA A 182 -0.54 11.04 -3.38
CA ALA A 182 -0.01 12.36 -3.73
C ALA A 182 -0.15 12.72 -5.22
N LYS A 183 -0.56 11.78 -6.09
CA LYS A 183 -0.82 12.10 -7.51
C LYS A 183 -2.05 12.98 -7.73
N PHE A 184 -2.90 13.15 -6.71
CA PHE A 184 -4.08 14.01 -6.81
C PHE A 184 -3.76 15.43 -6.34
N ALA A 185 -3.95 16.39 -7.24
CA ALA A 185 -3.75 17.82 -6.96
C ALA A 185 -4.93 18.49 -6.22
N ARG A 186 -6.02 17.76 -5.97
CA ARG A 186 -7.20 18.29 -5.28
C ARG A 186 -7.10 18.11 -3.77
N MET A 187 -7.61 19.10 -3.04
CA MET A 187 -7.67 19.05 -1.58
C MET A 187 -8.40 17.78 -1.10
N PRO A 188 -7.83 17.02 -0.15
CA PRO A 188 -8.47 15.83 0.36
C PRO A 188 -9.72 16.19 1.18
N PRO A 189 -10.76 15.34 1.19
CA PRO A 189 -11.98 15.63 1.92
C PRO A 189 -11.71 15.61 3.44
N LEU A 190 -12.20 16.63 4.16
CA LEU A 190 -11.92 16.84 5.59
C LEU A 190 -12.24 15.62 6.47
N ARG A 191 -13.30 14.88 6.14
CA ARG A 191 -13.67 13.63 6.83
C ARG A 191 -12.57 12.57 6.80
N ALA A 192 -11.86 12.45 5.67
CA ALA A 192 -10.79 11.47 5.50
C ALA A 192 -9.52 11.92 6.22
N VAL A 193 -9.22 13.22 6.16
CA VAL A 193 -8.14 13.84 6.93
C VAL A 193 -8.31 13.57 8.43
N ARG A 194 -9.50 13.85 8.98
CA ARG A 194 -9.80 13.61 10.40
C ARG A 194 -9.62 12.14 10.79
N ALA A 195 -10.07 11.21 9.95
CA ALA A 195 -9.92 9.78 10.21
C ALA A 195 -8.45 9.33 10.22
N ILE A 196 -7.64 9.82 9.27
CA ILE A 196 -6.21 9.48 9.18
C ILE A 196 -5.46 10.06 10.39
N VAL A 197 -5.65 11.34 10.68
CA VAL A 197 -4.93 12.04 11.77
C VAL A 197 -5.30 11.45 13.13
N ALA A 198 -6.59 11.19 13.38
CA ALA A 198 -7.03 10.54 14.62
C ALA A 198 -6.45 9.13 14.78
N ALA A 199 -6.39 8.34 13.70
CA ALA A 199 -5.79 7.01 13.74
C ALA A 199 -4.27 7.03 13.93
N CYS A 200 -3.60 8.13 13.60
CA CYS A 200 -2.17 8.36 13.84
C CYS A 200 -1.89 9.03 15.19
N GLU A 201 -2.93 9.28 16.01
CA GLU A 201 -2.83 9.96 17.31
C GLU A 201 -2.12 11.32 17.25
N ALA A 202 -2.28 12.05 16.14
CA ALA A 202 -1.68 13.36 15.93
C ALA A 202 -2.66 14.51 16.22
N ASP A 203 -2.12 15.72 16.39
CA ASP A 203 -2.88 16.92 16.73
C ASP A 203 -3.89 17.28 15.62
N LEU A 204 -5.16 16.97 15.84
CA LEU A 204 -6.18 17.18 14.82
C LEU A 204 -6.38 18.66 14.49
N ASP A 205 -6.26 19.56 15.47
CA ASP A 205 -6.51 20.97 15.27
C ASP A 205 -5.41 21.61 14.41
N GLN A 206 -4.16 21.20 14.61
CA GLN A 206 -3.03 21.62 13.76
C GLN A 206 -3.24 21.22 12.29
N TRP A 207 -3.63 19.98 12.03
CA TRP A 207 -3.87 19.47 10.67
C TRP A 207 -5.09 20.11 10.01
N VAL A 208 -6.18 20.30 10.77
CA VAL A 208 -7.38 21.00 10.27
C VAL A 208 -7.09 22.48 10.01
N GLY A 209 -6.23 23.11 10.81
CA GLY A 209 -5.75 24.48 10.60
C GLY A 209 -5.03 24.66 9.28
N ALA A 210 -4.01 23.85 9.02
CA ALA A 210 -3.29 23.86 7.75
C ALA A 210 -4.21 23.55 6.56
N TRP A 211 -5.12 22.58 6.70
CA TRP A 211 -6.12 22.25 5.67
C TRP A 211 -6.98 23.47 5.29
N ARG A 212 -7.45 24.24 6.28
CA ARG A 212 -8.26 25.44 6.05
C ARG A 212 -7.46 26.54 5.36
N ALA A 213 -6.21 26.74 5.77
CA ALA A 213 -5.35 27.76 5.18
C ALA A 213 -5.11 27.51 3.68
N ILE A 214 -4.79 26.26 3.30
CA ILE A 214 -4.58 25.88 1.90
C ILE A 214 -5.90 25.99 1.12
N SER A 215 -7.00 25.50 1.68
CA SER A 215 -8.31 25.55 1.02
C SER A 215 -8.78 26.98 0.75
N LEU A 216 -8.53 27.91 1.67
CA LEU A 216 -8.86 29.32 1.51
C LEU A 216 -8.01 29.96 0.40
N LYS A 217 -6.70 29.68 0.36
CA LYS A 217 -5.82 30.16 -0.71
C LYS A 217 -6.30 29.66 -2.08
N GLN A 218 -6.67 28.39 -2.21
CA GLN A 218 -7.21 27.84 -3.46
C GLN A 218 -8.53 28.50 -3.85
N PHE A 219 -9.44 28.67 -2.89
CA PHE A 219 -10.73 29.32 -3.15
C PHE A 219 -10.56 30.77 -3.65
N GLN A 220 -9.61 31.52 -3.07
CA GLN A 220 -9.28 32.88 -3.50
C GLN A 220 -8.61 32.92 -4.89
N GLN A 221 -7.81 31.92 -5.23
CA GLN A 221 -7.23 31.77 -6.57
C GLN A 221 -8.31 31.46 -7.63
N ASP A 222 -9.24 30.56 -7.30
CA ASP A 222 -10.31 30.14 -8.20
C ASP A 222 -11.42 31.20 -8.31
N ASN A 223 -11.61 32.03 -7.27
CA ASN A 223 -12.56 33.13 -7.22
C ASN A 223 -11.83 34.44 -6.93
N PRO A 224 -11.13 35.01 -7.93
CA PRO A 224 -10.54 36.32 -7.77
C PRO A 224 -11.65 37.34 -7.46
N PRO A 225 -11.40 38.33 -6.59
CA PRO A 225 -12.39 39.36 -6.28
C PRO A 225 -12.83 40.05 -7.58
N PRO A 226 -14.13 40.38 -7.72
CA PRO A 226 -14.61 41.06 -8.91
C PRO A 226 -13.84 42.38 -9.09
N ALA A 227 -13.43 42.65 -10.33
CA ALA A 227 -12.60 43.81 -10.69
C ALA A 227 -13.22 45.18 -10.32
N SER A 228 -14.49 45.20 -9.92
CA SER A 228 -15.21 46.39 -9.47
C SER A 228 -14.72 46.98 -8.14
N LEU A 229 -13.88 46.28 -7.36
CA LEU A 229 -13.21 46.86 -6.18
C LEU A 229 -11.87 47.55 -6.50
N ALA A 230 -11.42 47.53 -7.77
CA ALA A 230 -10.16 48.17 -8.18
C ALA A 230 -10.35 49.60 -8.72
N LEU A 231 -11.59 50.11 -8.85
CA LEU A 231 -11.88 51.42 -9.44
C LEU A 231 -12.54 52.44 -8.49
N GLU A 232 -12.69 52.14 -7.19
CA GLU A 232 -13.23 53.12 -6.22
C GLU A 232 -12.16 53.73 -5.28
N ASN A 233 -10.87 53.61 -5.63
CA ASN A 233 -9.78 54.36 -4.98
C ASN A 233 -8.83 54.96 -6.03
N GLY A 234 -9.37 55.81 -6.90
CA GLY A 234 -8.59 56.61 -7.86
C GLY A 234 -9.39 57.81 -8.34
#